data_AF-A0AAD5PFJ8-F1
#
_entry.id   AF-A0AAD5PFJ8-F1
#
_cell.length_a   1.000
_cell.length_b   1.000
_cell.length_c   1.000
_cell.angle_alpha   90.00
_cell.angle_beta   90.00
_cell.angle_gamma   90.00
#
_symmetry.space_group_name_H-M   'P 1'
#
loop_
_entity.id
_entity.type
_entity.pdbx_description
1 polymer ?
#
loop_
_entity_poly.entity_id
_entity_poly.type
_entity_poly.pdbx_seq_one_letter_code
_entity_poly.pdbx_strand_id
1 'polypeptide(L)'
;MDIWEELCIKGFNGDEEANHFILFLEGCGQLKNNGFTVVATSLKDQERSYLDQLGFVQQQENDQEYSLPGNQWSLFLETRRNARVRWHEQRQLELRQQLNDTLKHVQALGTGVNEKQRLALVKEFAHRFANDVGCIPFMRGLVGFLRYQLFKHALTEWECYDYVLTQNGTDVMIEYVRLLQGVLGLELVSKQQQQGQEGDDNVAITMDGTRQQQQQDTEDQILIWRMNDQLTDQALSDILSVLPREQAVQGYRLSNINRSHQVKLSPLIIGLHHPQFFVQWIRQFLLQCFSFIPRLKK
;
A
#
# COMPACT_ATOMS: atom_id res chain seq x y z
N MET A 1 -18.60 19.22 22.28
CA MET A 1 -17.59 18.23 21.87
C MET A 1 -16.62 18.11 23.04
N ASP A 2 -16.22 16.90 23.43
CA ASP A 2 -15.29 16.71 24.55
C ASP A 2 -13.93 17.36 24.18
N ILE A 3 -13.46 18.31 25.00
CA ILE A 3 -12.24 19.10 24.72
C ILE A 3 -11.03 18.16 24.58
N TRP A 4 -11.04 17.05 25.32
CA TRP A 4 -10.04 15.98 25.20
C TRP A 4 -10.02 15.34 23.81
N GLU A 5 -11.19 15.03 23.28
CA GLU A 5 -11.33 14.42 21.96
C GLU A 5 -10.87 15.39 20.87
N GLU A 6 -11.29 16.65 20.94
CA GLU A 6 -10.92 17.68 19.97
C GLU A 6 -9.40 17.88 19.92
N LEU A 7 -8.76 17.99 21.09
CA LEU A 7 -7.30 18.10 21.21
C LEU A 7 -6.60 16.89 20.57
N CYS A 8 -7.08 15.67 20.86
CA CYS A 8 -6.52 14.44 20.27
C CYS A 8 -6.66 14.42 18.76
N ILE A 9 -7.85 14.74 18.22
CA ILE A 9 -8.11 14.75 16.77
C ILE A 9 -7.23 15.81 16.08
N LYS A 10 -7.10 17.01 16.65
CA LYS A 10 -6.18 18.05 16.12
C LYS A 10 -4.75 17.55 16.08
N GLY A 11 -4.25 16.99 17.18
CA GLY A 11 -2.90 16.42 17.23
C GLY A 11 -2.68 15.33 16.19
N PHE A 12 -3.65 14.42 16.00
CA PHE A 12 -3.56 13.38 14.98
C PHE A 12 -3.63 13.93 13.54
N ASN A 13 -4.33 15.05 13.32
CA ASN A 13 -4.39 15.74 12.03
C ASN A 13 -3.15 16.61 11.73
N GLY A 14 -2.11 16.53 12.56
CA GLY A 14 -0.84 17.24 12.34
C GLY A 14 -0.80 18.66 12.90
N ASP A 15 -1.73 19.04 13.77
CA ASP A 15 -1.63 20.27 14.55
C ASP A 15 -0.44 20.16 15.52
N GLU A 16 0.63 20.90 15.25
CA GLU A 16 1.87 20.85 16.02
C GLU A 16 1.66 21.30 17.48
N GLU A 17 0.78 22.28 17.72
CA GLU A 17 0.52 22.80 19.06
C GLU A 17 -0.24 21.78 19.90
N ALA A 18 -1.29 21.18 19.34
CA ALA A 18 -2.05 20.12 19.99
C ALA A 18 -1.19 18.88 20.27
N ASN A 19 -0.36 18.49 19.29
CA ASN A 19 0.54 17.35 19.43
C ASN A 19 1.63 17.62 20.49
N HIS A 20 2.25 18.81 20.49
CA HIS A 20 3.23 19.21 21.50
C HIS A 20 2.63 19.19 22.91
N PHE A 21 1.40 19.69 23.06
CA PHE A 21 0.73 19.70 24.35
C PHE A 21 0.39 18.27 24.85
N ILE A 22 -0.04 17.37 23.97
CA ILE A 22 -0.24 15.94 24.33
C ILE A 22 1.08 15.30 24.77
N LEU A 23 2.18 15.53 24.04
CA LEU A 23 3.50 15.01 24.40
C LEU A 23 4.00 15.59 25.72
N PHE A 24 3.72 16.85 26.00
CA PHE A 24 4.00 17.48 27.28
C PHE A 24 3.27 16.76 28.43
N LEU A 25 1.97 16.51 28.29
CA LEU A 25 1.21 15.78 29.30
C LEU A 25 1.78 14.38 29.56
N GLU A 26 2.17 13.66 28.50
CA GLU A 26 2.75 12.31 28.63
C GLU A 26 4.18 12.31 29.19
N GLY A 27 4.99 13.28 28.81
CA GLY A 27 6.41 13.34 29.17
C GLY A 27 6.67 13.95 30.54
N CYS A 28 5.86 14.93 30.95
CA CYS A 28 6.02 15.66 32.22
C CYS A 28 5.03 15.22 33.30
N GLY A 29 4.08 14.34 32.97
CA GLY A 29 3.07 13.85 33.90
C GLY A 29 3.49 12.64 34.71
N GLN A 30 3.03 12.58 35.95
CA GLN A 30 3.26 11.50 36.90
C GLN A 30 1.96 11.06 37.55
N LEU A 31 1.72 9.76 37.58
CA LEU A 31 0.61 9.20 38.34
C LEU A 31 0.99 9.13 39.83
N LYS A 32 0.26 9.86 40.67
CA LYS A 32 0.37 9.84 42.14
C LYS A 32 -0.87 9.16 42.74
N ASN A 33 -0.82 8.87 44.04
CA ASN A 33 -1.89 8.14 44.76
C ASN A 33 -3.28 8.79 44.63
N ASN A 34 -3.36 10.10 44.41
CA ASN A 34 -4.62 10.85 44.34
C ASN A 34 -5.00 11.31 42.92
N GLY A 35 -4.20 10.98 41.90
CA GLY A 35 -4.47 11.38 40.52
C GLY A 35 -3.23 11.56 39.67
N PHE A 36 -3.37 12.26 38.55
CA PHE A 36 -2.31 12.55 37.62
C PHE A 36 -1.82 13.99 37.84
N THR A 37 -0.51 14.18 38.01
CA THR A 37 0.09 15.50 38.26
C THR A 37 1.10 15.84 37.19
N VAL A 38 1.12 17.08 36.74
CA VAL A 38 2.09 17.60 35.78
C VAL A 38 2.81 18.78 36.42
N VAL A 39 4.13 18.79 36.35
CA VAL A 39 4.95 19.92 36.82
C VAL A 39 5.35 20.76 35.63
N ALA A 40 4.98 22.04 35.68
CA ALA A 40 5.01 22.94 34.56
C ALA A 40 5.90 24.14 34.89
N THR A 41 7.20 23.96 34.74
CA THR A 41 8.22 24.97 35.08
C THR A 41 8.21 26.18 34.14
N SER A 42 7.74 26.01 32.89
CA SER A 42 7.57 27.09 31.92
C SER A 42 6.44 26.75 30.95
N LEU A 43 5.22 27.18 31.28
CA LEU A 43 4.06 27.09 30.38
C LEU A 43 3.80 28.41 29.68
N LYS A 44 3.48 28.34 28.39
CA LYS A 44 2.85 29.43 27.65
C LYS A 44 1.41 29.61 28.14
N ASP A 45 0.86 30.82 27.99
CA ASP A 45 -0.52 31.13 28.44
C ASP A 45 -1.57 30.22 27.81
N GLN A 46 -1.35 29.80 26.56
CA GLN A 46 -2.23 28.88 25.84
C GLN A 46 -2.21 27.46 26.43
N GLU A 47 -1.05 26.98 26.91
CA GLU A 47 -0.93 25.66 27.55
C GLU A 47 -1.58 25.66 28.93
N ARG A 48 -1.51 26.79 29.66
CA ARG A 48 -2.27 26.98 30.92
C ARG A 48 -3.77 26.94 30.66
N SER A 49 -4.23 27.67 29.64
CA SER A 49 -5.62 27.65 29.22
C SER A 49 -6.10 26.25 28.85
N TYR A 50 -5.26 25.44 28.18
CA TYR A 50 -5.58 24.04 27.93
C TYR A 50 -5.68 23.23 29.23
N LEU A 51 -4.71 23.34 30.16
CA LEU A 51 -4.80 22.62 31.44
C LEU A 51 -6.10 22.95 32.19
N ASP A 52 -6.47 24.23 32.26
CA ASP A 52 -7.70 24.68 32.91
C ASP A 52 -8.96 24.12 32.23
N GLN A 53 -9.02 24.19 30.89
CA GLN A 53 -10.14 23.65 30.10
C GLN A 53 -10.28 22.13 30.24
N LEU A 54 -9.17 21.45 30.46
CA LEU A 54 -9.09 20.00 30.62
C LEU A 54 -9.37 19.55 32.05
N GLY A 55 -9.60 20.49 32.97
CA GLY A 55 -10.00 20.21 34.35
C GLY A 55 -8.83 19.98 35.31
N PHE A 56 -7.60 20.30 34.91
CA PHE A 56 -6.49 20.35 35.85
C PHE A 56 -6.68 21.49 36.85
N VAL A 57 -6.34 21.23 38.10
CA VAL A 57 -6.38 22.21 39.18
C VAL A 57 -4.96 22.50 39.63
N GLN A 58 -4.60 23.78 39.66
CA GLN A 58 -3.32 24.24 40.19
C GLN A 58 -3.26 23.99 41.71
N GLN A 59 -2.17 23.38 42.18
CA GLN A 59 -1.98 23.02 43.58
C GLN A 59 -1.53 24.24 44.39
N GLN A 60 -2.22 24.52 45.51
CA GLN A 60 -1.97 25.71 46.34
C GLN A 60 -0.57 25.74 46.97
N GLU A 61 0.04 24.57 47.17
CA GLU A 61 1.37 24.45 47.79
C GLU A 61 2.52 24.65 46.79
N ASN A 62 2.25 24.56 45.49
CA ASN A 62 3.23 24.72 44.43
C ASN A 62 2.58 25.30 43.17
N ASP A 63 2.82 26.58 42.92
CA ASP A 63 2.28 27.32 41.76
C ASP A 63 2.67 26.72 40.40
N GLN A 64 3.61 25.76 40.35
CA GLN A 64 4.02 25.08 39.13
C GLN A 64 3.40 23.69 38.95
N GLU A 65 2.62 23.21 39.91
CA GLU A 65 2.04 21.87 39.87
C GLU A 65 0.54 21.90 39.58
N TYR A 66 0.14 21.10 38.59
CA TYR A 66 -1.24 20.93 38.18
C TYR A 66 -1.66 19.48 38.41
N SER A 67 -2.86 19.27 38.95
CA SER A 67 -3.37 17.92 39.25
C SER A 67 -4.72 17.67 38.61
N LEU A 68 -4.92 16.44 38.13
CA LEU A 68 -6.17 15.93 37.62
C LEU A 68 -6.56 14.68 38.42
N PRO A 69 -7.83 14.53 38.87
CA PRO A 69 -8.29 13.31 39.52
C PRO A 69 -8.05 12.05 38.66
N GLY A 70 -7.65 10.94 39.30
CA GLY A 70 -7.25 9.72 38.58
C GLY A 70 -8.34 9.10 37.70
N ASN A 71 -9.61 9.25 38.09
CA ASN A 71 -10.77 8.83 37.28
C ASN A 71 -10.90 9.66 36.00
N GLN A 72 -10.64 10.96 36.06
CA GLN A 72 -10.66 11.85 34.89
C GLN A 72 -9.47 11.57 33.95
N TRP A 73 -8.29 11.30 34.51
CA TRP A 73 -7.14 10.86 33.70
C TRP A 73 -7.39 9.53 32.98
N SER A 74 -8.02 8.57 33.67
CA SER A 74 -8.38 7.28 33.07
C SER A 74 -9.39 7.45 31.93
N LEU A 75 -10.38 8.33 32.13
CA LEU A 75 -11.35 8.69 31.09
C LEU A 75 -10.64 9.32 29.87
N PHE A 76 -9.67 10.22 30.09
CA PHE A 76 -8.87 10.78 29.00
C PHE A 76 -8.14 9.71 28.19
N LEU A 77 -7.48 8.76 28.84
CA LEU A 77 -6.75 7.69 28.13
C LEU A 77 -7.68 6.85 27.26
N GLU A 78 -8.90 6.58 27.74
CA GLU A 78 -9.95 5.90 26.99
C GLU A 78 -10.46 6.76 25.81
N THR A 79 -10.80 8.03 26.05
CA THR A 79 -11.21 8.98 25.02
C THR A 79 -10.17 9.09 23.92
N ARG A 80 -8.89 9.21 24.27
CA ARG A 80 -7.78 9.27 23.31
C ARG A 80 -7.66 7.99 22.50
N ARG A 81 -7.76 6.82 23.15
CA ARG A 81 -7.72 5.53 22.45
C ARG A 81 -8.86 5.44 21.43
N ASN A 82 -10.07 5.79 21.83
CA ASN A 82 -11.25 5.75 20.97
C ASN A 82 -11.16 6.79 19.84
N ALA A 83 -10.65 8.00 20.13
CA ALA A 83 -10.39 9.02 19.12
C ALA A 83 -9.34 8.55 18.10
N ARG A 84 -8.28 7.87 18.55
CA ARG A 84 -7.24 7.33 17.66
C ARG A 84 -7.79 6.24 16.75
N VAL A 85 -8.63 5.34 17.27
CA VAL A 85 -9.30 4.30 16.46
C VAL A 85 -10.16 4.94 15.38
N ARG A 86 -11.05 5.87 15.76
CA ARG A 86 -11.91 6.59 14.79
C ARG A 86 -11.10 7.39 13.77
N TRP A 87 -10.04 8.05 14.22
CA TRP A 87 -9.13 8.78 13.32
C TRP A 87 -8.49 7.85 12.30
N HIS A 88 -7.98 6.68 12.72
CA HIS A 88 -7.42 5.70 11.78
C HIS A 88 -8.47 5.17 10.81
N GLU A 89 -9.68 4.84 11.29
CA GLU A 89 -10.78 4.38 10.44
C GLU A 89 -11.15 5.42 9.37
N GLN A 90 -11.35 6.67 9.79
CA GLN A 90 -11.63 7.77 8.87
C GLN A 90 -10.47 7.99 7.90
N ARG A 91 -9.22 7.98 8.39
CA ARG A 91 -8.05 8.18 7.55
C ARG A 91 -7.89 7.08 6.50
N GLN A 92 -8.16 5.83 6.86
CA GLN A 92 -8.16 4.73 5.90
C GLN A 92 -9.26 4.88 4.84
N LEU A 93 -10.45 5.35 5.24
CA LEU A 93 -11.54 5.62 4.31
C LEU A 93 -11.18 6.76 3.33
N GLU A 94 -10.58 7.84 3.82
CA GLU A 94 -10.07 8.94 2.99
C GLU A 94 -9.01 8.45 2.00
N LEU A 95 -8.02 7.69 2.47
CA LEU A 95 -6.97 7.14 1.61
C LEU A 95 -7.53 6.21 0.52
N ARG A 96 -8.55 5.41 0.84
CA ARG A 96 -9.24 4.57 -0.15
C ARG A 96 -10.00 5.40 -1.18
N GLN A 97 -10.68 6.45 -0.76
CA GLN A 97 -11.35 7.37 -1.69
C GLN A 97 -10.33 8.01 -2.63
N GLN A 98 -9.22 8.51 -2.09
CA GLN A 98 -8.14 9.09 -2.88
C GLN A 98 -7.48 8.07 -3.81
N LEU A 99 -7.31 6.82 -3.39
CA LEU A 99 -6.80 5.74 -4.24
C LEU A 99 -7.75 5.51 -5.42
N ASN A 100 -9.05 5.37 -5.16
CA ASN A 100 -10.06 5.20 -6.20
C ASN A 100 -10.08 6.38 -7.17
N ASP A 101 -9.95 7.61 -6.68
CA ASP A 101 -9.87 8.79 -7.52
C ASP A 101 -8.59 8.78 -8.35
N THR A 102 -7.45 8.44 -7.75
CA THR A 102 -6.16 8.32 -8.45
C THR A 102 -6.24 7.29 -9.57
N LEU A 103 -6.82 6.11 -9.30
CA LEU A 103 -7.00 5.04 -10.29
C LEU A 103 -7.91 5.45 -11.47
N LYS A 104 -8.85 6.38 -11.26
CA LYS A 104 -9.72 6.92 -12.32
C LYS A 104 -9.04 8.00 -13.15
N HIS A 105 -8.19 8.82 -12.52
CA HIS A 105 -7.62 10.02 -13.15
C HIS A 105 -6.24 9.77 -13.77
N VAL A 106 -5.47 8.81 -13.26
CA VAL A 106 -4.20 8.42 -13.86
C VAL A 106 -4.50 7.70 -15.17
N GLN A 107 -4.37 8.44 -16.27
CA GLN A 107 -4.42 7.84 -17.59
C GLN A 107 -3.17 6.99 -17.79
N ALA A 108 -3.34 5.76 -18.28
CA ALA A 108 -2.24 5.00 -18.83
C ALA A 108 -1.53 5.89 -19.86
N LEU A 109 -0.19 5.97 -19.85
CA LEU A 109 0.55 6.76 -20.84
C LEU A 109 0.44 6.15 -22.26
N GLY A 110 -0.42 5.16 -22.43
CA GLY A 110 -0.74 4.49 -23.68
C GLY A 110 0.48 3.82 -24.30
N THR A 111 0.34 3.45 -25.56
CA THR A 111 1.40 2.96 -26.44
C THR A 111 2.47 4.01 -26.76
N GLY A 112 2.42 5.21 -26.16
CA GLY A 112 3.29 6.34 -26.47
C GLY A 112 4.66 6.31 -25.78
N VAL A 113 4.84 5.50 -24.73
CA VAL A 113 6.13 5.40 -24.01
C VAL A 113 7.01 4.35 -24.67
N ASN A 114 8.09 4.79 -25.32
CA ASN A 114 9.12 3.89 -25.85
C ASN A 114 9.79 3.11 -24.70
N GLU A 115 10.21 1.87 -24.94
CA GLU A 115 10.95 1.02 -24.00
C GLU A 115 12.11 1.74 -23.28
N LYS A 116 12.88 2.58 -23.99
CA LYS A 116 13.98 3.36 -23.38
C LYS A 116 13.48 4.38 -22.36
N GLN A 117 12.38 5.07 -22.66
CA GLN A 117 11.77 6.03 -21.75
C GLN A 117 11.16 5.32 -20.55
N ARG A 118 10.48 4.18 -20.79
CA ARG A 118 9.94 3.34 -19.73
C ARG A 118 11.03 2.92 -18.74
N LEU A 119 12.15 2.41 -19.24
CA LEU A 119 13.27 1.99 -18.39
C LEU A 119 13.86 3.17 -17.60
N ALA A 120 13.96 4.36 -18.20
CA ALA A 120 14.43 5.55 -17.51
C ALA A 120 13.50 5.96 -16.35
N LEU A 121 12.18 5.95 -16.58
CA LEU A 121 11.18 6.27 -15.55
C LEU A 121 11.18 5.24 -14.41
N VAL A 122 11.28 3.95 -14.75
CA VAL A 122 11.44 2.88 -13.73
C VAL A 122 12.70 3.12 -12.91
N LYS A 123 13.82 3.47 -13.55
CA LYS A 123 15.10 3.71 -12.86
C LYS A 123 15.01 4.92 -11.92
N GLU A 124 14.39 6.00 -12.36
CA GLU A 124 14.14 7.18 -11.54
C GLU A 124 13.29 6.84 -10.32
N PHE A 125 12.17 6.14 -10.54
CA PHE A 125 11.29 5.66 -9.48
C PHE A 125 12.06 4.78 -8.48
N ALA A 126 12.79 3.78 -8.97
CA ALA A 126 13.57 2.87 -8.13
C ALA A 126 14.61 3.61 -7.31
N HIS A 127 15.29 4.60 -7.89
CA HIS A 127 16.29 5.41 -7.18
C HIS A 127 15.65 6.27 -6.08
N ARG A 128 14.51 6.91 -6.37
CA ARG A 128 13.79 7.78 -5.43
C ARG A 128 13.28 7.01 -4.21
N PHE A 129 12.80 5.78 -4.42
CA PHE A 129 12.13 5.00 -3.38
C PHE A 129 12.96 3.82 -2.81
N ALA A 130 14.22 3.63 -3.25
CA ALA A 130 15.05 2.50 -2.83
C ALA A 130 15.26 2.41 -1.30
N ASN A 131 15.33 3.56 -0.62
CA ASN A 131 15.63 3.65 0.81
C ASN A 131 14.38 3.86 1.68
N ASP A 132 13.20 3.95 1.06
CA ASP A 132 11.96 4.15 1.80
C ASP A 132 11.44 2.81 2.33
N VAL A 133 11.47 2.66 3.66
CA VAL A 133 11.03 1.44 4.36
C VAL A 133 9.57 1.11 4.05
N GLY A 134 8.75 2.13 3.89
CA GLY A 134 7.34 1.96 3.58
C GLY A 134 7.10 1.47 2.16
N CYS A 135 8.03 1.71 1.22
CA CYS A 135 7.93 1.25 -0.17
C CYS A 135 8.26 -0.24 -0.34
N ILE A 136 8.88 -0.88 0.65
CA ILE A 136 9.39 -2.26 0.55
C ILE A 136 8.29 -3.27 0.16
N PRO A 137 7.08 -3.28 0.77
CA PRO A 137 6.03 -4.24 0.40
C PRO A 137 5.60 -4.11 -1.07
N PHE A 138 5.46 -2.87 -1.56
CA PHE A 138 5.12 -2.58 -2.95
C PHE A 138 6.21 -3.08 -3.90
N MET A 139 7.47 -2.71 -3.63
CA MET A 139 8.60 -3.08 -4.48
C MET A 139 8.80 -4.59 -4.57
N ARG A 140 8.71 -5.30 -3.44
CA ARG A 140 8.81 -6.76 -3.40
C ARG A 140 7.67 -7.43 -4.19
N GLY A 141 6.45 -6.90 -4.07
CA GLY A 141 5.28 -7.37 -4.81
C GLY A 141 5.45 -7.20 -6.33
N LEU A 142 5.88 -6.00 -6.76
CA LEU A 142 6.12 -5.68 -8.16
C LEU A 142 7.26 -6.52 -8.77
N VAL A 143 8.40 -6.65 -8.07
CA VAL A 143 9.54 -7.45 -8.55
C VAL A 143 9.17 -8.92 -8.67
N GLY A 144 8.43 -9.46 -7.68
CA GLY A 144 7.90 -10.81 -7.74
C GLY A 144 6.96 -11.01 -8.92
N PHE A 145 6.05 -10.05 -9.15
CA PHE A 145 5.10 -10.08 -10.25
C PHE A 145 5.77 -10.08 -11.64
N LEU A 146 6.70 -9.15 -11.86
CA LEU A 146 7.44 -9.05 -13.13
C LEU A 146 8.27 -10.31 -13.40
N ARG A 147 8.92 -10.87 -12.37
CA ARG A 147 9.66 -12.14 -12.50
C ARG A 147 8.73 -13.33 -12.76
N TYR A 148 7.54 -13.32 -12.15
CA TYR A 148 6.55 -14.39 -12.35
C TYR A 148 6.03 -14.41 -13.79
N GLN A 149 5.90 -13.25 -14.44
CA GLN A 149 5.51 -13.12 -15.85
C GLN A 149 6.56 -13.64 -16.84
N LEU A 150 7.85 -13.58 -16.51
CA LEU A 150 8.92 -13.97 -17.43
C LEU A 150 8.68 -15.37 -17.99
N PHE A 151 8.78 -15.48 -19.32
CA PHE A 151 8.64 -16.74 -20.07
C PHE A 151 7.26 -17.41 -19.97
N LYS A 152 6.24 -16.72 -19.43
CA LYS A 152 4.86 -17.24 -19.40
C LYS A 152 4.16 -16.96 -20.73
N HIS A 153 3.34 -17.93 -21.15
CA HIS A 153 2.49 -17.84 -22.34
C HIS A 153 1.21 -17.04 -22.11
N ALA A 154 0.74 -17.01 -20.86
CA ALA A 154 -0.42 -16.25 -20.43
C ALA A 154 0.02 -15.00 -19.64
N LEU A 155 -0.84 -13.98 -19.64
CA LEU A 155 -0.66 -12.80 -18.81
C LEU A 155 -0.88 -13.16 -17.34
N THR A 156 -0.01 -12.65 -16.47
CA THR A 156 -0.12 -12.86 -15.03
C THR A 156 -1.01 -11.80 -14.40
N GLU A 157 -1.71 -12.19 -13.34
CA GLU A 157 -2.47 -11.31 -12.46
C GLU A 157 -1.85 -11.31 -11.06
N TRP A 158 -1.83 -10.14 -10.42
CA TRP A 158 -1.31 -9.90 -9.09
C TRP A 158 -2.41 -9.36 -8.19
N GLU A 159 -2.67 -10.08 -7.11
CA GLU A 159 -3.51 -9.65 -6.00
C GLU A 159 -2.69 -8.74 -5.05
N CYS A 160 -2.95 -7.44 -5.13
CA CYS A 160 -2.29 -6.41 -4.34
C CYS A 160 -3.31 -5.78 -3.38
N TYR A 161 -3.02 -5.79 -2.09
CA TYR A 161 -3.87 -5.14 -1.10
C TYR A 161 -3.77 -3.62 -1.17
N ASP A 162 -4.88 -2.92 -0.97
CA ASP A 162 -4.93 -1.44 -0.97
C ASP A 162 -3.89 -0.81 -0.03
N TYR A 163 -3.69 -1.41 1.16
CA TYR A 163 -2.75 -0.86 2.14
C TYR A 163 -1.31 -0.78 1.62
N VAL A 164 -0.92 -1.66 0.70
CA VAL A 164 0.41 -1.64 0.07
C VAL A 164 0.60 -0.34 -0.72
N LEU A 165 -0.49 0.22 -1.25
CA LEU A 165 -0.46 1.46 -2.01
C LEU A 165 -0.67 2.71 -1.13
N THR A 166 -1.47 2.60 -0.05
CA THR A 166 -1.87 3.77 0.75
C THR A 166 -0.96 4.06 1.95
N GLN A 167 -0.13 3.10 2.39
CA GLN A 167 0.65 3.21 3.63
C GLN A 167 1.60 4.42 3.67
N ASN A 168 2.11 4.87 2.52
CA ASN A 168 3.09 5.97 2.44
C ASN A 168 2.47 7.32 2.12
N GLY A 169 1.15 7.43 2.26
CA GLY A 169 0.41 8.65 1.99
C GLY A 169 0.13 8.90 0.52
N THR A 170 -0.60 9.98 0.27
CA THR A 170 -1.25 10.28 -1.01
C THR A 170 -0.25 10.50 -2.14
N ASP A 171 0.82 11.25 -1.91
CA ASP A 171 1.79 11.59 -2.96
C ASP A 171 2.50 10.35 -3.50
N VAL A 172 2.92 9.45 -2.60
CA VAL A 172 3.60 8.21 -2.97
C VAL A 172 2.64 7.24 -3.64
N MET A 173 1.40 7.16 -3.17
CA MET A 173 0.32 6.38 -3.79
C MET A 173 0.10 6.79 -5.25
N ILE A 174 0.10 8.09 -5.56
CA ILE A 174 -0.03 8.58 -6.94
C ILE A 174 1.13 8.09 -7.80
N GLU A 175 2.37 8.13 -7.29
CA GLU A 175 3.54 7.64 -8.01
C GLU A 175 3.49 6.13 -8.25
N TYR A 176 2.95 5.35 -7.31
CA TYR A 176 2.74 3.92 -7.49
C TYR A 176 1.75 3.62 -8.60
N VAL A 177 0.57 4.26 -8.56
CA VAL A 177 -0.45 4.07 -9.60
C VAL A 177 0.08 4.52 -10.96
N ARG A 178 0.82 5.64 -11.01
CA ARG A 178 1.48 6.13 -12.21
C ARG A 178 2.52 5.16 -12.76
N LEU A 179 3.30 4.49 -11.89
CA LEU A 179 4.23 3.45 -12.32
C LEU A 179 3.47 2.24 -12.91
N LEU A 180 2.46 1.74 -12.20
CA LEU A 180 1.71 0.56 -12.60
C LEU A 180 0.93 0.79 -13.90
N GLN A 181 0.02 1.78 -13.93
CA GLN A 181 -0.84 2.05 -15.09
C GLN A 181 -0.13 2.88 -16.16
N GLY A 182 0.58 3.92 -15.75
CA GLY A 182 1.21 4.87 -16.66
C GLY A 182 2.42 4.26 -17.36
N VAL A 183 3.42 3.84 -16.59
CA VAL A 183 4.74 3.45 -17.12
C VAL A 183 4.75 2.01 -17.62
N LEU A 184 4.24 1.08 -16.81
CA LEU A 184 4.21 -0.35 -17.13
C LEU A 184 2.99 -0.74 -17.97
N GLY A 185 1.93 0.07 -17.96
CA GLY A 185 0.70 -0.23 -18.71
C GLY A 185 -0.08 -1.42 -18.14
N LEU A 186 0.03 -1.65 -16.83
CA LEU A 186 -0.73 -2.70 -16.16
C LEU A 186 -2.21 -2.34 -16.12
N GLU A 187 -3.06 -3.34 -16.30
CA GLU A 187 -4.51 -3.15 -16.32
C GLU A 187 -5.09 -3.53 -14.95
N LEU A 188 -6.00 -2.69 -14.43
CA LEU A 188 -6.76 -3.04 -13.24
C LEU A 188 -7.97 -3.90 -13.64
N VAL A 189 -8.06 -5.11 -13.09
CA VAL A 189 -9.15 -6.05 -13.37
C VAL A 189 -10.18 -6.00 -12.25
N SER A 190 -11.41 -5.59 -12.58
CA SER A 190 -12.52 -5.61 -11.63
C SER A 190 -12.96 -7.04 -11.33
N LYS A 191 -13.05 -7.42 -10.04
CA LYS A 191 -13.54 -8.74 -9.59
C LYS A 191 -14.95 -9.09 -10.08
N GLN A 192 -15.78 -8.11 -10.47
CA GLN A 192 -17.15 -8.34 -10.94
C GLN A 192 -17.23 -9.20 -12.21
N GLN A 193 -16.19 -9.28 -13.04
CA GLN A 193 -16.21 -10.11 -14.25
C GLN A 193 -16.04 -11.63 -14.01
N GLN A 194 -15.75 -12.08 -12.78
CA GLN A 194 -15.58 -13.51 -12.48
C GLN A 194 -16.80 -14.19 -11.83
N GLN A 195 -17.88 -13.45 -11.56
CA GLN A 195 -19.14 -14.01 -11.01
C GLN A 195 -20.31 -14.02 -12.00
N GLY A 196 -20.10 -13.72 -13.28
CA GLY A 196 -21.17 -13.61 -14.28
C GLY A 196 -20.90 -14.40 -15.55
N GLN A 197 -20.96 -15.72 -15.49
CA GLN A 197 -21.24 -16.55 -16.66
C GLN A 197 -22.32 -17.56 -16.28
N GLU A 198 -23.57 -17.09 -16.30
CA GLU A 198 -24.76 -17.80 -16.80
C GLU A 198 -25.96 -16.87 -16.61
N GLY A 199 -26.65 -16.52 -17.70
CA GLY A 199 -27.94 -15.82 -17.66
C GLY A 199 -27.93 -14.44 -18.31
N ASP A 200 -28.23 -14.47 -19.59
CA ASP A 200 -28.96 -13.50 -20.43
C ASP A 200 -29.53 -12.21 -19.81
N ASP A 201 -29.60 -11.22 -20.70
CA ASP A 201 -30.30 -9.93 -20.64
C ASP A 201 -29.68 -8.73 -19.88
N ASN A 202 -29.29 -7.73 -20.70
CA ASN A 202 -29.31 -6.29 -20.47
C ASN A 202 -29.67 -5.83 -19.04
N VAL A 203 -28.66 -5.39 -18.27
CA VAL A 203 -28.93 -4.47 -17.16
C VAL A 203 -27.96 -3.30 -17.20
N ALA A 204 -28.56 -2.14 -17.43
CA ALA A 204 -27.98 -0.83 -17.32
C ALA A 204 -27.22 -0.64 -16.00
N ILE A 205 -26.09 0.04 -16.07
CA ILE A 205 -25.38 0.60 -14.93
C ILE A 205 -26.36 1.53 -14.21
N THR A 206 -26.96 1.05 -13.13
CA THR A 206 -27.74 1.87 -12.22
C THR A 206 -26.79 2.27 -11.10
N MET A 207 -26.11 3.41 -11.29
CA MET A 207 -25.35 4.09 -10.23
C MET A 207 -26.31 4.86 -9.34
N ASP A 208 -27.26 4.15 -8.71
CA ASP A 208 -28.06 4.73 -7.65
C ASP A 208 -27.45 4.32 -6.31
N GLY A 209 -26.71 5.29 -5.75
CA GLY A 209 -26.20 5.21 -4.39
C GLY A 209 -27.34 5.14 -3.40
N THR A 210 -27.63 3.96 -2.86
CA THR A 210 -28.05 3.79 -1.46
C THR A 210 -28.13 2.30 -1.09
N ARG A 211 -27.51 1.96 0.05
CA ARG A 211 -27.88 0.84 0.95
C ARG A 211 -27.51 -0.60 0.57
N GLN A 212 -26.23 -0.86 0.27
CA GLN A 212 -25.61 -2.17 0.58
C GLN A 212 -24.21 -2.04 1.22
N GLN A 213 -23.95 -0.93 1.93
CA GLN A 213 -22.75 -0.76 2.76
C GLN A 213 -23.12 -1.00 4.23
N GLN A 214 -23.19 -2.26 4.66
CA GLN A 214 -23.14 -2.55 6.11
C GLN A 214 -22.72 -3.98 6.49
N GLN A 215 -22.22 -4.80 5.56
CA GLN A 215 -21.70 -6.15 5.86
C GLN A 215 -20.48 -6.56 4.99
N GLN A 216 -19.63 -5.60 4.62
CA GLN A 216 -18.24 -5.90 4.23
C GLN A 216 -17.34 -5.19 5.23
N ASP A 217 -17.42 -5.65 6.47
CA ASP A 217 -16.50 -5.32 7.53
C ASP A 217 -15.10 -5.79 7.15
N THR A 218 -14.14 -4.85 7.14
CA THR A 218 -12.72 -5.05 7.44
C THR A 218 -11.88 -6.07 6.64
N GLU A 219 -12.38 -6.68 5.55
CA GLU A 219 -11.49 -7.43 4.66
C GLU A 219 -10.68 -6.47 3.80
N ASP A 220 -9.36 -6.52 3.95
CA ASP A 220 -8.41 -5.76 3.16
C ASP A 220 -8.78 -5.84 1.68
N GLN A 221 -9.19 -4.72 1.10
CA GLN A 221 -9.64 -4.68 -0.28
C GLN A 221 -8.45 -5.02 -1.19
N ILE A 222 -8.64 -6.07 -2.00
CA ILE A 222 -7.62 -6.59 -2.92
C ILE A 222 -7.89 -6.06 -4.32
N LEU A 223 -6.92 -5.34 -4.87
CA LEU A 223 -6.84 -4.96 -6.27
C LEU A 223 -6.18 -6.07 -7.08
N ILE A 224 -6.70 -6.33 -8.27
CA ILE A 224 -6.11 -7.31 -9.19
C ILE A 224 -5.47 -6.56 -10.35
N TRP A 225 -4.14 -6.64 -10.44
CA TRP A 225 -3.37 -6.03 -11.51
C TRP A 225 -2.98 -7.08 -12.54
N ARG A 226 -3.34 -6.88 -13.80
CA ARG A 226 -2.96 -7.73 -14.92
C ARG A 226 -1.78 -7.14 -15.67
N MET A 227 -0.89 -8.03 -16.11
CA MET A 227 0.26 -7.65 -16.92
C MET A 227 -0.12 -7.08 -18.28
N ASN A 228 0.68 -6.12 -18.75
CA ASN A 228 0.61 -5.60 -20.11
C ASN A 228 1.10 -6.64 -21.14
N ASP A 229 0.31 -6.89 -22.18
CA ASP A 229 0.64 -7.86 -23.23
C ASP A 229 1.76 -7.37 -24.18
N GLN A 230 1.99 -6.05 -24.24
CA GLN A 230 3.04 -5.41 -25.04
C GLN A 230 4.42 -5.44 -24.38
N LEU A 231 4.52 -5.75 -23.08
CA LEU A 231 5.81 -5.87 -22.42
C LEU A 231 6.49 -7.16 -22.88
N THR A 232 7.65 -7.05 -23.53
CA THR A 232 8.46 -8.20 -23.95
C THR A 232 9.28 -8.76 -22.78
N ASP A 233 9.73 -10.00 -22.87
CA ASP A 233 10.60 -10.59 -21.84
C ASP A 233 11.93 -9.85 -21.71
N GLN A 234 12.44 -9.28 -22.82
CA GLN A 234 13.62 -8.43 -22.79
C GLN A 234 13.35 -7.15 -21.98
N ALA A 235 12.25 -6.45 -22.24
CA ALA A 235 11.88 -5.26 -21.50
C ALA A 235 11.67 -5.57 -20.00
N LEU A 236 11.04 -6.70 -19.67
CA LEU A 236 10.88 -7.14 -18.28
C LEU A 236 12.24 -7.41 -17.61
N SER A 237 13.16 -8.07 -18.31
CA SER A 237 14.52 -8.32 -17.81
C SER A 237 15.29 -7.02 -17.57
N ASP A 238 15.18 -6.05 -18.48
CA ASP A 238 15.84 -4.76 -18.35
C ASP A 238 15.28 -3.96 -17.16
N ILE A 239 13.96 -3.94 -16.99
CA ILE A 239 13.26 -3.34 -15.84
C ILE A 239 13.71 -4.00 -14.53
N LEU A 240 13.77 -5.33 -14.50
CA LEU A 240 14.20 -6.08 -13.32
C LEU A 240 15.66 -5.85 -12.94
N SER A 241 16.50 -5.43 -13.90
CA SER A 241 17.91 -5.13 -13.63
C SER A 241 18.12 -3.85 -12.81
N VAL A 242 17.16 -2.92 -12.85
CA VAL A 242 17.22 -1.63 -12.14
C VAL A 242 16.40 -1.60 -10.84
N LEU A 243 15.51 -2.57 -10.64
CA LEU A 243 14.72 -2.70 -9.42
C LEU A 243 15.51 -3.41 -8.29
N PRO A 244 15.14 -3.22 -7.01
CA PRO A 244 15.68 -3.97 -5.89
C PRO A 244 15.55 -5.48 -6.12
N ARG A 245 16.54 -6.25 -5.68
CA ARG A 245 16.60 -7.69 -5.98
C ARG A 245 15.66 -8.55 -5.15
N GLU A 246 15.14 -8.00 -4.05
CA GLU A 246 14.34 -8.71 -3.07
C GLU A 246 12.97 -9.12 -3.63
N GLN A 247 12.54 -10.31 -3.25
CA GLN A 247 11.25 -10.87 -3.64
C GLN A 247 10.43 -11.21 -2.41
N ALA A 248 9.11 -11.10 -2.56
CA ALA A 248 8.16 -11.78 -1.69
C ALA A 248 7.30 -12.71 -2.54
N VAL A 249 6.86 -13.82 -1.94
CA VAL A 249 5.79 -14.63 -2.51
C VAL A 249 4.48 -13.91 -2.20
N GLN A 250 3.77 -13.46 -3.23
CA GLN A 250 2.43 -12.89 -3.12
C GLN A 250 1.44 -13.64 -4.02
N GLY A 251 0.16 -13.29 -3.96
CA GLY A 251 -0.91 -13.89 -4.75
C GLY A 251 -0.76 -13.59 -6.24
N TYR A 252 0.05 -14.39 -6.95
CA TYR A 252 0.21 -14.33 -8.40
C TYR A 252 -0.50 -15.51 -9.05
N ARG A 253 -1.26 -15.23 -10.12
CA ARG A 253 -1.95 -16.26 -10.89
C ARG A 253 -1.80 -16.01 -12.38
N LEU A 254 -2.01 -17.06 -13.18
CA LEU A 254 -2.08 -16.92 -14.64
C LEU A 254 -3.53 -16.62 -15.02
N SER A 255 -3.73 -15.64 -15.89
CA SER A 255 -5.01 -15.40 -16.54
C SER A 255 -5.22 -16.36 -17.71
N ASN A 256 -6.45 -16.41 -18.24
CA ASN A 256 -6.76 -17.14 -19.47
C ASN A 256 -6.37 -16.37 -20.74
N ILE A 257 -5.76 -15.19 -20.61
CA ILE A 257 -5.39 -14.33 -21.73
C ILE A 257 -3.97 -14.67 -22.18
N ASN A 258 -3.85 -15.03 -23.45
CA ASN A 258 -2.54 -15.29 -24.07
C ASN A 258 -1.80 -13.99 -24.33
N ARG A 259 -0.47 -14.03 -24.16
CA ARG A 259 0.39 -12.90 -24.47
C ARG A 259 0.61 -12.80 -25.98
N SER A 260 0.35 -11.62 -26.53
CA SER A 260 0.41 -11.34 -27.98
C SER A 260 1.83 -11.47 -28.56
N HIS A 261 2.86 -11.12 -27.79
CA HIS A 261 4.25 -11.15 -28.23
C HIS A 261 5.13 -12.06 -27.37
N GLN A 262 5.29 -13.32 -27.79
CA GLN A 262 6.38 -14.16 -27.30
C GLN A 262 7.60 -13.95 -28.18
N VAL A 263 8.56 -13.16 -27.71
CA VAL A 263 9.90 -13.22 -28.27
C VAL A 263 10.50 -14.55 -27.84
N LYS A 264 10.83 -15.42 -28.80
CA LYS A 264 11.71 -16.58 -28.57
C LYS A 264 13.08 -16.02 -28.18
N LEU A 265 13.28 -15.74 -26.90
CA LEU A 265 14.57 -15.29 -26.40
C LEU A 265 15.62 -16.36 -26.69
N SER A 266 16.77 -15.91 -27.20
CA SER A 266 17.93 -16.76 -27.39
C SER A 266 18.33 -17.38 -26.03
N PRO A 267 18.60 -18.70 -25.97
CA PRO A 267 18.99 -19.39 -24.74
C PRO A 267 20.19 -18.76 -24.03
N LEU A 268 21.02 -18.03 -24.78
CA LEU A 268 22.22 -17.35 -24.29
C LEU A 268 21.89 -16.19 -23.32
N ILE A 269 20.80 -15.46 -23.56
CA ILE A 269 20.36 -14.33 -22.72
C ILE A 269 19.69 -14.83 -21.44
N ILE A 270 18.93 -15.94 -21.54
CA ILE A 270 18.33 -16.64 -20.39
C ILE A 270 19.44 -17.14 -19.44
N GLY A 271 20.56 -17.64 -20.00
CA GLY A 271 21.75 -18.06 -19.27
C GLY A 271 22.43 -16.97 -18.44
N LEU A 272 22.51 -15.76 -18.96
CA LEU A 272 23.26 -14.65 -18.34
C LEU A 272 22.52 -14.00 -17.18
N HIS A 273 21.21 -13.80 -17.29
CA HIS A 273 20.43 -13.07 -16.28
C HIS A 273 19.74 -13.98 -15.26
N HIS A 274 19.47 -15.23 -15.64
CA HIS A 274 18.63 -16.14 -14.87
C HIS A 274 19.10 -17.59 -14.98
N PRO A 275 20.22 -17.96 -14.31
CA PRO A 275 20.84 -19.28 -14.44
C PRO A 275 19.90 -20.43 -14.09
N GLN A 276 18.96 -20.23 -13.16
CA GLN A 276 17.95 -21.23 -12.81
C GLN A 276 16.97 -21.52 -13.97
N PHE A 277 16.55 -20.48 -14.70
CA PHE A 277 15.69 -20.64 -15.87
C PHE A 277 16.46 -21.22 -17.06
N PHE A 278 17.75 -20.93 -17.19
CA PHE A 278 18.61 -21.58 -18.17
C PHE A 278 18.76 -23.08 -17.92
N VAL A 279 18.93 -23.49 -16.65
CA VAL A 279 18.95 -24.92 -16.29
C VAL A 279 17.60 -25.59 -16.58
N GLN A 280 16.48 -24.92 -16.30
CA GLN A 280 15.15 -25.43 -16.67
C GLN A 280 14.96 -25.52 -18.19
N TRP A 281 15.45 -24.53 -18.93
CA TRP A 281 15.43 -24.51 -20.39
C TRP A 281 16.28 -25.66 -20.97
N ILE A 282 17.52 -25.84 -20.48
CA ILE A 282 18.37 -26.98 -20.84
C ILE A 282 17.62 -28.29 -20.57
N ARG A 283 16.98 -28.42 -19.40
CA ARG A 283 16.23 -29.63 -19.05
C ARG A 283 15.07 -29.88 -20.01
N GLN A 284 14.32 -28.85 -20.39
CA GLN A 284 13.24 -28.99 -21.38
C GLN A 284 13.75 -29.29 -22.79
N PHE A 285 14.83 -28.64 -23.21
CA PHE A 285 15.49 -28.89 -24.48
C PHE A 285 15.99 -30.33 -24.56
N LEU A 286 16.67 -30.81 -23.50
CA LEU A 286 17.08 -32.21 -23.39
C LEU A 286 15.86 -33.14 -23.43
N LEU A 287 14.80 -32.86 -22.66
CA LEU A 287 13.58 -33.68 -22.69
C LEU A 287 12.95 -33.75 -24.09
N GLN A 288 12.95 -32.65 -24.85
CA GLN A 288 12.47 -32.64 -26.23
C GLN A 288 13.41 -33.37 -27.19
N CYS A 289 14.72 -33.14 -27.14
CA CYS A 289 15.69 -33.86 -27.98
C CYS A 289 15.68 -35.37 -27.69
N PHE A 290 15.50 -35.76 -26.42
CA PHE A 290 15.45 -37.17 -26.00
C PHE A 290 14.04 -37.78 -26.06
N SER A 291 13.01 -37.01 -26.39
CA SER A 291 11.64 -37.53 -26.58
C SER A 291 11.51 -38.48 -27.78
N PHE A 292 12.46 -38.40 -28.72
CA PHE A 292 12.56 -39.29 -29.88
C PHE A 292 13.25 -40.63 -29.57
N ILE A 293 13.85 -40.80 -28.39
CA ILE A 293 14.42 -42.09 -28.01
C ILE A 293 13.27 -42.98 -27.52
N PRO A 294 12.92 -44.06 -28.25
CA PRO A 294 11.85 -44.94 -27.83
C PRO A 294 12.21 -45.50 -26.44
N ARG A 295 11.27 -45.37 -25.49
CA ARG A 295 11.40 -45.97 -24.16
C ARG A 295 11.70 -47.46 -24.36
N LEU A 296 12.95 -47.86 -24.14
CA LEU A 296 13.34 -49.25 -24.00
C LEU A 296 12.55 -49.81 -22.81
N LYS A 297 11.43 -50.45 -23.12
CA LYS A 297 10.65 -51.24 -22.17
C LYS A 297 11.57 -52.35 -21.66
N LYS A 298 11.89 -52.32 -20.37
CA LYS A 298 12.30 -53.50 -19.63
C LYS A 298 11.05 -54.32 -19.32
#